data_AF-A0A5J5U190-F1
#
_entry.id   AF-A0A5J5U190-F1
#
_cell.length_a   1.000
_cell.length_b   1.000
_cell.length_c   1.000
_cell.angle_alpha   90.00
_cell.angle_beta   90.00
_cell.angle_gamma   90.00
#
_symmetry.space_group_name_H-M   'P 1'
#
loop_
_entity.id
_entity.type
_entity.pdbx_description
1 polymer ?
#
loop_
_entity_poly.entity_id
_entity_poly.type
_entity_poly.pdbx_seq_one_letter_code
_entity_poly.pdbx_strand_id
1 'polypeptide(L)' 'MQLVFIVFTGEAWGYLGSRRFLLELDQQPDAVHGLNSSLIQLVFFSFG' A
#
# COMPACT_ATOMS: atom_id res chain seq x y z
N MET A 1 -17.99 -4.24 -3.91
CA MET A 1 -16.66 -4.24 -4.54
C MET A 1 -16.12 -2.82 -4.45
N GLN A 2 -15.01 -2.62 -3.74
CA GLN A 2 -14.47 -1.29 -3.44
C GLN A 2 -13.10 -1.18 -4.09
N LEU A 3 -12.91 -0.11 -4.87
CA LEU A 3 -11.65 0.22 -5.52
C LEU A 3 -11.03 1.41 -4.78
N VAL A 4 -9.83 1.23 -4.24
CA VAL A 4 -9.11 2.26 -3.47
C VAL A 4 -7.79 2.54 -4.16
N PHE A 5 -7.53 3.82 -4.44
CA PHE A 5 -6.23 4.28 -4.95
C PHE A 5 -5.46 4.94 -3.81
N ILE A 6 -4.19 4.57 -3.67
CA ILE A 6 -3.29 5.09 -2.64
C ILE A 6 -2.02 5.61 -3.31
N VAL A 7 -1.59 6.81 -2.95
CA VAL A 7 -0.35 7.43 -3.44
C VAL A 7 0.62 7.52 -2.27
N PHE A 8 1.79 6.90 -2.39
CA PHE A 8 2.82 6.93 -1.36
C PHE A 8 3.87 8.00 -1.66
N THR A 9 4.21 8.76 -0.62
CA THR A 9 5.32 9.71 -0.64
C THR A 9 6.59 9.09 -0.05
N GLY A 10 7.76 9.53 -0.50
CA GLY A 10 9.04 9.02 0.03
C GLY A 10 9.44 7.65 -0.54
N GLU A 11 8.82 7.20 -1.63
CA GLU A 11 9.17 5.93 -2.28
C GLU A 11 10.61 5.92 -2.80
N ALA A 12 11.11 7.07 -3.26
CA ALA A 12 12.50 7.25 -3.68
C ALA A 12 13.52 7.12 -2.52
N TRP A 13 13.07 7.20 -1.26
CA TRP A 13 13.92 7.04 -0.07
C TRP A 13 13.87 5.61 0.47
N GLY A 14 13.72 4.63 -0.43
CA GLY A 14 13.65 3.22 -0.07
C GLY A 14 12.26 2.79 0.41
N TYR A 15 11.22 3.22 -0.30
CA TYR A 15 9.84 2.76 -0.09
C TYR A 15 9.26 3.15 1.28
N LEU A 16 9.62 4.34 1.78
CA LEU A 16 9.30 4.73 3.16
C LEU A 16 7.78 4.77 3.43
N GLY A 17 7.01 5.30 2.48
CA GLY A 17 5.56 5.43 2.58
C GLY A 17 4.86 4.08 2.49
N SER A 18 5.15 3.30 1.45
CA SER A 18 4.54 1.99 1.25
C SER A 18 4.92 0.97 2.34
N ARG A 19 6.16 0.99 2.85
CA ARG A 19 6.55 0.14 3.98
C ARG A 19 5.79 0.46 5.26
N ARG A 20 5.60 1.75 5.57
CA ARG A 20 4.83 2.17 6.74
C ARG A 20 3.38 1.69 6.63
N PHE A 21 2.77 1.85 5.46
CA PHE A 21 1.42 1.37 5.19
C PHE A 21 1.29 -0.15 5.31
N LEU A 22 2.24 -0.93 4.78
CA LEU A 22 2.23 -2.39 4.94
C LEU A 22 2.35 -2.82 6.41
N LEU A 23 3.14 -2.09 7.20
CA LEU A 23 3.26 -2.33 8.64
C LEU A 23 1.96 -2.00 9.39
N GLU A 24 1.30 -0.90 9.03
CA GLU A 24 -0.02 -0.56 9.58
C GLU A 24 -1.07 -1.59 9.17
N LEU A 25 -1.08 -2.05 7.92
CA LEU A 25 -1.94 -3.15 7.44
C LEU A 25 -1.81 -4.42 8.26
N ASP A 26 -0.58 -4.82 8.61
CA ASP A 26 -0.31 -5.99 9.43
C ASP A 26 -0.89 -5.84 10.86
N GLN A 27 -0.90 -4.61 11.37
CA GLN A 27 -1.45 -4.27 12.68
C GLN A 27 -2.99 -4.15 12.71
N GLN A 28 -3.65 -4.14 11.55
CA GLN A 28 -5.10 -4.02 11.37
C GLN A 28 -5.80 -2.88 12.18
N PRO A 29 -5.31 -1.62 12.16
CA PRO A 29 -6.02 -0.50 12.74
C PRO A 29 -7.32 -0.19 11.98
N ASP A 30 -8.25 0.52 12.63
CA ASP A 30 -9.55 0.88 12.04
C ASP A 30 -9.44 1.59 10.68
N ALA A 31 -8.37 2.35 10.47
CA ALA A 31 -8.11 3.09 9.23
C ALA A 31 -7.90 2.20 7.99
N VAL A 32 -7.46 0.95 8.18
CA VAL A 32 -7.24 -0.04 7.10
C VAL A 32 -8.20 -1.22 7.23
N HIS A 33 -9.17 -1.14 8.13
CA HIS A 33 -10.13 -2.20 8.38
C HIS A 33 -10.97 -2.48 7.13
N GLY A 34 -10.93 -3.73 6.67
CA GLY A 34 -11.56 -4.16 5.42
C GLY A 34 -10.61 -4.25 4.21
N LEU A 35 -9.36 -3.76 4.32
CA LEU A 35 -8.32 -4.06 3.34
C LEU A 35 -7.70 -5.41 3.65
N ASN A 36 -7.69 -6.31 2.67
CA ASN A 36 -7.04 -7.61 2.79
C ASN A 36 -5.63 -7.52 2.16
N SER A 37 -4.60 -7.69 2.98
CA SER A 37 -3.20 -7.66 2.55
C SER A 37 -2.85 -8.72 1.50
N SER A 38 -3.56 -9.85 1.50
CA SER A 38 -3.39 -10.92 0.49
C SER A 38 -3.91 -10.53 -0.90
N LEU A 39 -4.67 -9.43 -1.01
CA LEU A 39 -5.22 -8.91 -2.26
C LEU A 39 -4.44 -7.70 -2.78
N ILE A 40 -3.32 -7.32 -2.14
CA ILE A 40 -2.49 -6.20 -2.58
C ILE A 40 -1.58 -6.67 -3.71
N GLN A 41 -1.77 -6.10 -4.90
CA GLN A 41 -0.94 -6.38 -6.07
C GLN A 41 -0.05 -5.18 -6.40
N LEU A 42 1.26 -5.42 -6.47
CA LEU A 42 2.20 -4.44 -7.01
C LEU A 42 2.06 -4.41 -8.54
N VAL A 43 1.67 -3.28 -9.10
CA VAL A 43 1.68 -3.06 -10.55
C VAL A 43 2.87 -2.16 -10.88
N PHE A 44 3.90 -2.73 -11.50
CA PHE A 44 5.06 -1.99 -11.96
C PHE A 44 4.83 -1.53 -13.40
N PHE A 45 4.85 -0.22 -13.65
CA PHE A 45 4.85 0.34 -15.00
C PHE A 45 6.29 0.64 -15.41
N SER A 46 6.79 -0.09 -16.40
CA SER A 46 8.02 0.28 -17.12
C SER A 46 7.60 1.01 -18.38
N PHE A 47 7.91 2.31 -18.47
CA PHE A 47 7.89 2.99 -19.75
C PHE A 47 9.19 2.62 -20.48
N GLY A 48 9.04 2.05 -21.67
CA GLY A 48 10.15 1.82 -22.61
C GLY A 48 10.55 3.11 -23.30
#